data_AF-A0A2J4JS59-F1
#
_entry.id   AF-A0A2J4JS59-F1
#
_cell.length_a   1.000
_cell.length_b   1.000
_cell.length_c   1.000
_cell.angle_alpha   90.00
_cell.angle_beta   90.00
_cell.angle_gamma   90.00
#
_symmetry.space_group_name_H-M   'P 1'
#
loop_
_entity.id
_entity.type
_entity.pdbx_description
1 polymer ?
#
loop_
_entity_poly.entity_id
_entity_poly.type
_entity_poly.pdbx_seq_one_letter_code
_entity_poly.pdbx_strand_id
1 'polypeptide(L)'
;MRYHDNAQPQEWTNYYGSVYRCNHPVYRVCTLYKEHSKGLCVIQQRYNEKSKATYWSAIDPWLTDKIYLHDGFKEYFDSHAKRKNQNGEYPTVTVRQIMWALRMKPLKKERWETVFDRSTI
;
A
#
# COMPACT_ATOMS: atom_id res chain seq x y z
N MET A 1 -8.64 -6.20 -0.19
CA MET A 1 -8.57 -5.24 0.93
C MET A 1 -9.48 -4.08 0.65
N ARG A 2 -10.43 -3.84 1.55
CA ARG A 2 -11.45 -2.79 1.45
C ARG A 2 -11.33 -1.83 2.64
N TYR A 3 -11.77 -0.59 2.46
CA TYR A 3 -11.84 0.42 3.50
C TYR A 3 -13.12 1.26 3.36
N HIS A 4 -13.41 2.10 4.36
CA HIS A 4 -14.68 2.84 4.39
C HIS A 4 -14.80 3.85 3.24
N ASP A 5 -13.68 4.44 2.82
CA ASP A 5 -13.61 5.44 1.74
C ASP A 5 -13.44 4.82 0.34
N ASN A 6 -14.26 3.82 0.00
CA ASN A 6 -14.21 3.18 -1.33
C ASN A 6 -14.84 4.04 -2.45
N ALA A 7 -15.51 5.15 -2.12
CA ALA A 7 -16.06 6.07 -3.11
C ALA A 7 -14.94 7.02 -3.58
N GLN A 8 -14.68 7.04 -4.89
CA GLN A 8 -13.82 8.04 -5.50
C GLN A 8 -14.41 9.43 -5.20
N PRO A 9 -13.70 10.30 -4.48
CA PRO A 9 -14.19 11.66 -4.28
C PRO A 9 -14.14 12.42 -5.60
N GLN A 10 -15.00 13.45 -5.72
CA GLN A 10 -15.11 14.28 -6.93
C GLN A 10 -13.77 14.96 -7.27
N GLU A 11 -12.97 15.25 -6.25
CA GLU A 11 -11.60 15.75 -6.37
C GLU A 11 -10.66 14.88 -5.52
N TRP A 12 -9.54 14.46 -6.12
CA TRP A 12 -8.46 13.77 -5.42
C TRP A 12 -7.11 14.10 -6.05
N THR A 13 -6.07 14.01 -5.23
CA THR A 13 -4.67 14.17 -5.64
C THR A 13 -3.88 12.91 -5.26
N ASN A 14 -2.76 12.70 -5.93
CA ASN A 14 -1.79 11.65 -5.65
C ASN A 14 -0.37 12.23 -5.60
N TYR A 15 -0.23 13.44 -5.05
CA TYR A 15 1.01 14.19 -5.14
C TYR A 15 2.17 13.51 -4.41
N TYR A 16 1.86 12.81 -3.32
CA TYR A 16 2.88 12.29 -2.41
C TYR A 16 3.30 10.84 -2.68
N GLY A 17 2.60 10.15 -3.58
CA GLY A 17 2.92 8.77 -3.93
C GLY A 17 2.76 8.53 -5.43
N SER A 18 3.67 7.74 -5.98
CA SER A 18 3.71 7.48 -7.42
C SER A 18 3.41 6.01 -7.72
N VAL A 19 2.78 5.75 -8.86
CA VAL A 19 2.65 4.37 -9.36
C VAL A 19 4.03 3.88 -9.78
N TYR A 20 4.53 2.89 -9.08
CA TYR A 20 5.87 2.32 -9.27
C TYR A 20 5.77 0.91 -9.84
N ARG A 21 6.53 0.66 -10.91
CA ARG A 21 6.70 -0.66 -11.50
C ARG A 21 7.99 -1.28 -10.98
N CYS A 22 7.90 -2.51 -10.48
CA CYS A 22 9.07 -3.27 -10.04
C CYS A 22 8.95 -4.73 -10.46
N ASN A 23 10.09 -5.42 -10.45
CA ASN A 23 10.19 -6.83 -10.81
C ASN A 23 10.01 -7.75 -9.59
N HIS A 24 9.08 -7.41 -8.69
CA HIS A 24 8.83 -8.23 -7.51
C HIS A 24 8.14 -9.54 -7.92
N PRO A 25 8.51 -10.70 -7.35
CA PRO A 25 7.99 -12.01 -7.77
C PRO A 25 6.46 -12.15 -7.62
N VAL A 26 5.88 -11.41 -6.68
CA VAL A 26 4.45 -11.49 -6.32
C VAL A 26 3.58 -10.40 -6.98
N TYR A 27 4.15 -9.26 -7.35
CA TYR A 27 3.40 -8.13 -7.88
C TYR A 27 4.27 -7.29 -8.80
N ARG A 28 3.67 -6.60 -9.78
CA ARG A 28 4.41 -5.78 -10.76
C ARG A 28 4.23 -4.28 -10.59
N VAL A 29 3.16 -3.88 -9.89
CA VAL A 29 2.75 -2.48 -9.74
C VAL A 29 2.35 -2.23 -8.29
N CYS A 30 2.85 -1.15 -7.70
CA CYS A 30 2.50 -0.68 -6.36
C CYS A 30 2.47 0.84 -6.32
N THR A 31 2.02 1.41 -5.20
CA THR A 31 2.20 2.84 -4.90
C THR A 31 3.49 2.99 -4.10
N LEU A 32 4.39 3.86 -4.53
CA LEU A 32 5.67 4.12 -3.87
C LEU A 32 5.62 5.50 -3.21
N TYR A 33 5.79 5.50 -1.89
CA TYR A 33 6.22 6.69 -1.15
C TYR A 33 7.74 6.71 -1.14
N LYS A 34 8.34 7.85 -1.49
CA LYS A 34 9.79 7.98 -1.60
C LYS A 34 10.25 9.28 -1.00
N GLU A 35 11.27 9.20 -0.16
CA GLU A 35 11.95 10.35 0.41
C GLU A 35 13.46 10.14 0.28
N HIS A 36 14.12 11.05 -0.44
CA HIS A 36 15.53 10.92 -0.83
C HIS A 36 15.86 9.55 -1.47
N SER A 37 16.65 8.72 -0.76
CA SER A 37 17.08 7.39 -1.20
C SER A 37 16.25 6.24 -0.64
N LYS A 38 15.38 6.52 0.34
CA LYS A 38 14.51 5.54 0.98
C LYS A 38 13.15 5.53 0.30
N GLY A 39 12.52 4.36 0.28
CA GLY A 39 11.16 4.22 -0.24
C GLY A 39 10.40 3.11 0.46
N LEU A 40 9.09 3.18 0.36
CA LEU A 40 8.14 2.21 0.90
C LEU A 40 7.08 1.93 -0.15
N CYS A 41 7.02 0.68 -0.61
CA CYS A 41 5.98 0.21 -1.51
C CYS A 41 4.73 -0.15 -0.72
N VAL A 42 3.57 0.36 -1.15
CA VAL A 42 2.27 0.03 -0.61
C VAL A 42 1.43 -0.66 -1.67
N ILE A 43 0.93 -1.85 -1.32
CA ILE A 43 0.14 -2.70 -2.19
C ILE A 43 -1.25 -2.98 -1.62
N GLN A 44 -2.21 -3.15 -2.52
CA GLN A 44 -3.58 -3.54 -2.19
C GLN A 44 -3.92 -4.84 -2.92
N GLN A 45 -4.49 -5.79 -2.17
CA GLN A 45 -5.07 -6.97 -2.78
C GLN A 45 -6.44 -6.64 -3.38
N ARG A 46 -6.60 -6.95 -4.66
CA ARG A 46 -7.87 -6.86 -5.38
C ARG A 46 -8.40 -8.25 -5.68
N TYR A 47 -9.72 -8.34 -5.78
CA TYR A 47 -10.44 -9.57 -6.12
C TYR A 47 -11.20 -9.36 -7.41
N ASN A 48 -11.06 -10.29 -8.35
CA ASN A 48 -11.83 -10.30 -9.57
C ASN A 48 -13.01 -11.25 -9.40
N GLU A 49 -14.23 -10.72 -9.37
CA GLU A 49 -15.43 -11.53 -9.16
C GLU A 49 -15.73 -12.51 -10.29
N LYS A 50 -15.30 -12.22 -11.53
CA LYS A 50 -15.52 -13.07 -12.70
C LYS A 50 -14.56 -14.26 -12.69
N SER A 51 -13.27 -14.02 -12.56
CA SER A 51 -12.25 -15.08 -12.57
C SER A 51 -12.02 -15.73 -11.21
N LYS A 52 -12.62 -15.16 -10.15
CA LYS A 52 -12.39 -15.55 -8.74
C LYS A 52 -10.91 -15.46 -8.30
N ALA A 53 -10.07 -14.79 -9.08
CA ALA A 53 -8.65 -14.62 -8.79
C ALA A 53 -8.40 -13.40 -7.89
N THR A 54 -7.32 -13.47 -7.11
CA THR A 54 -6.78 -12.31 -6.39
C THR A 54 -5.45 -11.88 -6.96
N TYR A 55 -5.16 -10.60 -6.91
CA TYR A 55 -3.88 -10.04 -7.34
C TYR A 55 -3.53 -8.81 -6.52
N TRP A 56 -2.25 -8.44 -6.53
CA TRP A 56 -1.74 -7.25 -5.84
C TRP A 56 -1.50 -6.13 -6.84
N SER A 57 -1.92 -4.91 -6.49
CA SER A 57 -1.68 -3.71 -7.29
C SER A 57 -1.36 -2.50 -6.42
N ALA A 58 -1.16 -1.35 -7.06
CA ALA A 58 -1.21 -0.04 -6.42
C ALA A 58 -2.53 0.17 -5.66
N ILE A 59 -2.45 0.97 -4.58
CA ILE A 59 -3.62 1.41 -3.82
C ILE A 59 -4.47 2.37 -4.66
N ASP A 60 -5.72 2.61 -4.26
CA ASP A 60 -6.54 3.59 -4.98
C ASP A 60 -5.97 5.01 -4.82
N PRO A 61 -5.95 5.84 -5.88
CA PRO A 61 -5.22 7.10 -5.88
C PRO A 61 -5.61 8.07 -4.77
N TRP A 62 -6.91 8.17 -4.45
CA TRP A 62 -7.44 9.05 -3.40
C TRP A 62 -7.03 8.66 -1.98
N LEU A 63 -6.52 7.44 -1.77
CA LEU A 63 -5.97 7.03 -0.49
C LEU A 63 -4.52 7.45 -0.31
N THR A 64 -3.82 7.72 -1.43
CA THR A 64 -2.39 8.03 -1.44
C THR A 64 -2.05 9.23 -0.56
N ASP A 65 -2.74 10.34 -0.79
CA ASP A 65 -2.47 11.58 -0.07
C ASP A 65 -3.06 11.54 1.35
N LYS A 66 -4.20 10.84 1.55
CA LYS A 66 -4.78 10.61 2.88
C LYS A 66 -3.83 9.87 3.82
N ILE A 67 -3.14 8.84 3.31
CA ILE A 67 -2.13 8.10 4.08
C ILE A 67 -0.94 9.00 4.37
N TYR A 68 -0.43 9.71 3.35
CA TYR A 68 0.78 10.52 3.52
C TYR A 68 0.60 11.69 4.50
N LEU A 69 -0.54 12.36 4.43
CA LEU A 69 -0.86 13.52 5.27
C LEU A 69 -1.29 13.16 6.69
N HIS A 70 -1.39 11.88 7.03
CA HIS A 70 -1.76 11.44 8.37
C HIS A 70 -0.61 11.66 9.37
N ASP A 71 -0.90 12.19 10.56
CA ASP A 71 0.14 12.57 11.55
C ASP A 71 1.15 11.45 11.87
N GLY A 72 0.68 10.21 11.98
CA GLY A 72 1.54 9.03 12.25
C GLY A 72 2.32 8.49 11.03
N PHE A 73 2.11 9.04 9.83
CA PHE A 73 2.73 8.51 8.61
C PHE A 73 4.24 8.67 8.61
N LYS A 74 4.74 9.83 9.06
CA LYS A 74 6.19 10.10 9.03
C LYS A 74 6.97 9.10 9.88
N GLU A 75 6.51 8.85 11.10
CA GLU A 75 7.12 7.86 12.01
C GLU A 75 7.04 6.43 11.44
N TYR A 76 5.88 6.07 10.87
CA TYR A 76 5.71 4.77 10.21
C TYR A 76 6.62 4.62 8.99
N PHE A 77 6.72 5.66 8.17
CA PHE A 77 7.58 5.68 7.00
C PHE A 77 9.05 5.58 7.40
N ASP A 78 9.52 6.37 8.36
CA ASP A 78 10.94 6.37 8.74
C ASP A 78 11.40 5.04 9.35
N SER A 79 10.49 4.30 10.01
CA SER A 79 10.76 2.97 10.58
C SER A 79 10.75 1.85 9.54
N HIS A 80 9.91 1.93 8.50
CA HIS A 80 9.73 0.86 7.51
C HIS A 80 10.47 1.11 6.20
N ALA A 81 10.64 2.37 5.80
CA ALA A 81 11.26 2.75 4.54
C ALA A 81 12.77 2.52 4.59
N LYS A 82 13.28 1.84 3.56
CA LYS A 82 14.68 1.51 3.41
C LYS A 82 15.15 1.85 2.00
N ARG A 83 16.46 1.85 1.79
CA ARG A 83 17.02 1.83 0.44
C ARG A 83 16.65 0.51 -0.24
N LYS A 84 16.78 0.50 -1.56
CA LYS A 84 16.59 -0.73 -2.34
C LYS A 84 17.50 -1.85 -1.81
N ASN A 85 16.98 -3.07 -1.75
CA ASN A 85 17.77 -4.27 -1.47
C ASN A 85 18.71 -4.59 -2.65
N GLN A 86 19.48 -5.67 -2.54
CA GLN A 86 20.39 -6.14 -3.61
C GLN A 86 19.65 -6.47 -4.92
N ASN A 87 18.34 -6.79 -4.83
CA ASN A 87 17.48 -7.09 -5.97
C ASN A 87 16.84 -5.83 -6.59
N GLY A 88 17.13 -4.63 -6.07
CA GLY A 88 16.58 -3.37 -6.57
C GLY A 88 15.15 -3.03 -6.09
N GLU A 89 14.67 -3.72 -5.06
CA GLU A 89 13.31 -3.60 -4.53
C GLU A 89 13.28 -2.77 -3.24
N TYR A 90 12.26 -1.93 -3.09
CA TYR A 90 11.97 -1.25 -1.83
C TYR A 90 11.18 -2.19 -0.89
N PRO A 91 11.26 -2.00 0.43
CA PRO A 91 10.41 -2.72 1.37
C PRO A 91 8.93 -2.50 1.02
N THR A 92 8.11 -3.53 1.29
CA THR A 92 6.70 -3.56 0.88
C THR A 92 5.79 -3.79 2.07
N VAL A 93 4.71 -3.01 2.14
CA VAL A 93 3.63 -3.18 3.12
C VAL A 93 2.28 -3.21 2.41
N THR A 94 1.32 -3.88 3.03
CA THR A 94 -0.06 -3.86 2.56
C THR A 94 -0.76 -2.59 3.04
N VAL A 95 -1.73 -2.11 2.26
CA VAL A 95 -2.60 -1.00 2.66
C VAL A 95 -3.24 -1.24 4.03
N ARG A 96 -3.56 -2.50 4.36
CA ARG A 96 -4.12 -2.85 5.68
C ARG A 96 -3.13 -2.68 6.82
N GLN A 97 -1.85 -3.03 6.63
CA GLN A 97 -0.82 -2.86 7.66
C GLN A 97 -0.60 -1.38 7.99
N ILE A 98 -0.42 -0.55 6.97
CA ILE A 98 -0.22 0.89 7.17
C ILE A 98 -1.48 1.55 7.75
N MET A 99 -2.67 1.23 7.26
CA MET A 99 -3.91 1.77 7.81
C MET A 99 -4.09 1.39 9.29
N TRP A 100 -3.75 0.16 9.67
CA TRP A 100 -3.82 -0.28 11.07
C TRP A 100 -2.82 0.46 11.95
N ALA A 101 -1.58 0.63 11.49
CA ALA A 101 -0.56 1.40 12.20
C ALA A 101 -0.95 2.87 12.39
N LEU A 102 -1.61 3.46 11.38
CA LEU A 102 -2.14 4.83 11.42
C LEU A 102 -3.48 4.95 12.15
N ARG A 103 -4.01 3.87 12.75
CA ARG A 103 -5.34 3.83 13.38
C ARG A 103 -6.50 4.20 12.43
N MET A 104 -6.27 4.14 11.12
CA MET A 104 -7.29 4.27 10.08
C MET A 104 -8.01 2.93 9.94
N LYS A 105 -9.21 2.76 10.50
CA LYS A 105 -9.88 1.44 10.54
C LYS A 105 -10.17 0.89 9.13
N PRO A 106 -9.50 -0.20 8.68
CA PRO A 106 -9.86 -0.87 7.44
C PRO A 106 -11.15 -1.69 7.66
N LEU A 107 -11.85 -2.04 6.58
CA LEU A 107 -13.05 -2.87 6.68
C LEU A 107 -12.72 -4.29 7.18
N LYS A 108 -13.73 -4.98 7.71
CA LYS A 108 -13.61 -6.38 8.11
C LYS A 108 -13.07 -7.23 6.96
N LYS A 109 -12.09 -8.06 7.28
CA LYS A 109 -11.40 -8.95 6.36
C LYS A 109 -12.40 -9.97 5.79
N GLU A 110 -12.39 -10.14 4.46
CA GLU A 110 -13.16 -11.18 3.77
C GLU A 110 -12.37 -12.49 3.64
N ARG A 111 -13.07 -13.59 3.36
CA ARG A 111 -12.45 -14.92 3.20
C ARG A 111 -11.39 -14.98 2.08
N TRP A 112 -11.56 -14.18 1.04
CA TRP A 112 -10.63 -14.12 -0.09
C TRP A 112 -9.42 -13.22 0.17
N GLU A 113 -9.40 -12.42 1.24
CA GLU A 113 -8.24 -11.59 1.57
C GLU A 113 -7.10 -12.46 2.13
N THR A 114 -5.94 -12.45 1.48
CA THR A 114 -4.73 -13.14 1.93
C THR A 114 -3.81 -12.17 2.69
N VAL A 115 -2.82 -12.73 3.37
CA VAL A 115 -1.76 -11.96 4.03
C VAL A 115 -0.55 -11.96 3.10
N PHE A 116 0.02 -10.78 2.82
CA PHE A 116 1.18 -10.66 1.94
C PHE A 116 2.46 -11.10 2.63
N ASP A 117 2.73 -10.55 3.81
CA ASP A 117 3.90 -10.88 4.61
C ASP A 117 3.50 -10.93 6.09
N ARG A 118 4.04 -11.92 6.81
CA ARG A 118 4.00 -11.98 8.27
C ARG A 118 5.33 -11.42 8.77
N SER A 119 5.57 -10.13 8.55
CA SER A 119 6.65 -9.46 9.28
C SER A 119 6.38 -9.69 10.76
N THR A 120 7.22 -10.50 11.39
CA THR A 120 7.22 -10.71 12.83
C THR A 120 7.81 -9.42 13.37
N ILE A 121 6.93 -8.48 13.73
CA ILE A 121 7.31 -7.26 14.45
C ILE A 121 8.02 -7.67 15.73
#